data_AF-A0A535DBB8-F1
#
_entry.id   AF-A0A535DBB8-F1
#
_cell.length_a   1.000
_cell.length_b   1.000
_cell.length_c   1.000
_cell.angle_alpha   90.00
_cell.angle_beta   90.00
_cell.angle_gamma   90.00
#
_symmetry.space_group_name_H-M   'P 1'
#
loop_
_entity.id
_entity.type
_entity.pdbx_description
1 polymer ?
#
loop_
_entity_poly.entity_id
_entity_poly.type
_entity_poly.pdbx_seq_one_letter_code
_entity_poly.pdbx_strand_id
1 'polypeptide(L)'
;MDLMATQITPEMTVASVVDRWPDTARLFARYGLSCASCAIGKTETIGQAAAGHGAGRVKLDELISDLNRFAESGKLPEGLPPANAAPSLGAKGVPRGMAEQKGIKHVIAVMSGKGGVGKSLVAGLLAVGLKRRGFRVGVLDGDITGPSIPRMFGVKEKPMSPDQKNLLPPKSRGGIPIMSMNLILPSEEEAVIWRGPMVSGAIRQFFTDVLWGELDYLIVDLPPGTSDAPLTVMQALPVDGV
;
A
#
# COMPACT_ATOMS: atom_id res chain seq x y z
N MET A 1 33.65 31.44 21.77
CA MET A 1 34.14 30.31 20.96
C MET A 1 33.00 29.90 20.06
N ASP A 2 33.17 30.15 18.76
CA ASP A 2 32.17 29.97 17.71
C ASP A 2 31.45 28.62 17.79
N LEU A 3 30.13 28.67 18.01
CA LEU A 3 29.25 27.56 17.67
C LEU A 3 29.06 27.63 16.15
N MET A 4 30.05 27.13 15.40
CA MET A 4 29.85 26.78 14.00
C MET A 4 28.66 25.83 13.95
N ALA A 5 27.52 26.31 13.45
CA ALA A 5 26.35 25.49 13.20
C ALA A 5 26.81 24.33 12.32
N THR A 6 26.87 23.13 12.90
CA THR A 6 27.38 21.96 12.20
C THR A 6 26.42 21.69 11.05
N GLN A 7 26.86 21.94 9.82
CA GLN A 7 26.05 21.67 8.64
C GLN A 7 25.64 20.20 8.62
N ILE A 8 24.39 19.95 8.28
CA ILE A 8 23.85 18.62 8.06
C ILE A 8 24.39 18.12 6.72
N THR A 9 25.04 16.95 6.73
CA THR A 9 25.64 16.33 5.52
C THR A 9 24.99 14.97 5.22
N PRO A 10 25.09 14.46 3.98
CA PRO A 10 24.56 13.15 3.59
C PRO A 10 25.08 11.96 4.41
N GLU A 11 26.26 12.09 5.03
CA GLU A 11 26.93 11.05 5.82
C GLU A 11 26.39 10.97 7.25
N MET A 12 25.69 12.01 7.73
CA MET A 12 25.02 11.97 9.02
C MET A 12 23.87 10.96 9.00
N THR A 13 23.61 10.32 10.14
CA THR A 13 22.46 9.43 10.26
C THR A 13 21.18 10.22 10.40
N VAL A 14 20.09 9.69 9.83
CA VAL A 14 18.74 10.29 9.97
C VAL A 14 18.40 10.47 11.45
N ALA A 15 18.68 9.46 12.29
CA ALA A 15 18.47 9.54 13.73
C ALA A 15 19.28 10.66 14.40
N SER A 16 20.58 10.82 14.09
CA SER A 16 21.39 11.89 14.71
C SER A 16 20.87 13.29 14.40
N VAL A 17 20.32 13.49 13.21
CA VAL A 17 19.74 14.78 12.80
C VAL A 17 18.39 15.01 13.46
N VAL A 18 17.54 13.99 13.56
CA VAL A 18 16.24 14.09 14.24
C VAL A 18 16.40 14.28 15.75
N ASP A 19 17.37 13.60 16.38
CA ASP A 19 17.63 13.76 17.81
C ASP A 19 18.10 15.18 18.15
N ARG A 20 18.90 15.78 17.25
CA ARG A 20 19.42 17.14 17.42
C ARG A 20 18.41 18.22 17.00
N TRP A 21 17.58 17.94 16.00
CA TRP A 21 16.53 18.84 15.50
C TRP A 21 15.22 18.05 15.25
N PRO A 22 14.37 17.85 16.28
CA PRO A 22 13.21 16.95 16.21
C PRO A 22 12.22 17.24 15.07
N ASP A 23 12.01 18.51 14.75
CA ASP A 23 11.08 18.92 13.70
C ASP A 23 11.59 18.64 12.28
N THR A 24 12.88 18.30 12.10
CA THR A 24 13.40 17.84 10.80
C THR A 24 12.79 16.52 10.35
N ALA A 25 12.18 15.74 11.26
CA ALA A 25 11.39 14.56 10.91
C ALA A 25 10.29 14.90 9.88
N ARG A 26 9.75 16.12 9.93
CA ARG A 26 8.76 16.61 8.95
C ARG A 26 9.39 16.79 7.57
N LEU A 27 10.63 17.27 7.49
CA LEU A 27 11.35 17.42 6.22
C LEU A 27 11.68 16.06 5.62
N PHE A 28 12.19 15.11 6.40
CA PHE A 28 12.39 13.74 5.92
C PHE A 28 11.08 13.15 5.37
N ALA A 29 9.96 13.29 6.07
CA ALA A 29 8.67 12.83 5.59
C ALA A 29 8.22 13.52 4.27
N ARG A 30 8.52 14.81 4.09
CA ARG A 30 8.20 15.58 2.87
C ARG A 30 8.96 15.07 1.65
N TYR A 31 10.20 14.64 1.86
CA TYR A 31 11.04 14.03 0.83
C TYR A 31 10.81 12.52 0.67
N GLY A 32 9.76 11.94 1.29
CA GLY A 32 9.43 10.53 1.15
C GLY A 32 10.20 9.58 2.08
N LEU A 33 10.96 10.13 3.04
CA LEU A 33 11.72 9.42 4.05
C LEU A 33 10.98 9.41 5.40
N SER A 34 9.69 9.06 5.39
CA SER A 34 8.84 9.03 6.60
C SER A 34 9.25 7.97 7.63
N CYS A 35 10.22 7.11 7.30
CA CYS A 35 10.77 6.05 8.14
C CYS A 35 11.74 6.55 9.23
N ALA A 36 11.93 7.86 9.41
CA ALA A 36 12.80 8.44 10.44
C ALA A 36 12.49 7.98 11.88
N SER A 37 11.29 7.41 12.12
CA SER A 37 10.86 6.86 13.42
C SER A 37 10.85 5.32 13.49
N CYS A 38 11.32 4.60 12.47
CA CYS A 38 11.41 3.13 12.48
C CYS A 38 12.76 2.67 13.05
N ALA A 39 12.80 1.52 13.73
CA ALA A 39 14.01 0.98 14.37
C ALA A 39 15.22 0.78 13.43
N ILE A 40 15.01 0.84 12.11
CA ILE A 40 16.03 0.75 11.05
C ILE A 40 16.72 2.11 10.80
N GLY A 41 16.07 3.25 11.10
CA GLY A 41 16.61 4.60 10.87
C GLY A 41 17.72 5.04 11.84
N LYS A 42 18.09 4.19 12.82
CA LYS A 42 19.11 4.50 13.83
C LYS A 42 20.55 4.46 13.30
N THR A 43 20.80 3.70 12.24
CA THR A 43 22.16 3.48 11.70
C THR A 43 22.32 3.90 10.25
N GLU A 44 21.24 4.31 9.58
CA GLU A 44 21.26 4.66 8.16
C GLU A 44 21.61 6.14 7.95
N THR A 45 22.51 6.42 7.01
CA THR A 45 22.85 7.81 6.62
C THR A 45 21.77 8.43 5.76
N ILE A 46 21.69 9.76 5.72
CA ILE A 46 20.72 10.48 4.87
C ILE A 46 20.92 10.11 3.39
N GLY A 47 22.16 9.97 2.93
CA GLY A 47 22.49 9.55 1.57
C GLY A 47 22.03 8.11 1.28
N GLN A 48 22.23 7.19 2.22
CA GLN A 48 21.75 5.81 2.11
C GLN A 48 20.22 5.75 2.05
N ALA A 49 19.54 6.51 2.92
CA ALA A 49 18.09 6.59 2.94
C ALA A 49 17.53 7.17 1.64
N ALA A 50 18.13 8.22 1.10
CA ALA A 50 17.75 8.82 -0.17
C ALA A 50 17.88 7.83 -1.34
N ALA A 51 18.97 7.05 -1.37
CA ALA A 51 19.24 6.06 -2.40
C ALA A 51 18.34 4.81 -2.29
N GLY A 52 18.14 4.30 -1.07
CA GLY A 52 17.45 3.03 -0.82
C GLY A 52 15.93 3.12 -0.67
N HIS A 53 15.42 4.23 -0.14
CA HIS A 53 14.01 4.36 0.23
C HIS A 53 13.21 5.32 -0.66
N GLY A 54 13.88 6.11 -1.50
CA GLY A 54 13.25 7.10 -2.38
C GLY A 54 12.72 6.59 -3.72
N ALA A 55 12.91 5.30 -4.05
CA ALA A 55 12.69 4.77 -5.41
C ALA A 55 13.32 5.66 -6.51
N GLY A 56 14.50 6.24 -6.25
CA GLY A 56 15.20 7.16 -7.15
C GLY A 56 14.64 8.59 -7.25
N ARG A 57 13.68 8.99 -6.39
CA ARG A 57 13.02 10.31 -6.45
C ARG A 57 13.38 11.28 -5.33
N VAL A 58 14.15 10.85 -4.33
CA VAL A 58 14.66 11.76 -3.30
C VAL A 58 15.76 12.60 -3.94
N LYS A 59 15.50 13.89 -4.13
CA LYS A 59 16.52 14.85 -4.52
C LYS A 59 17.37 15.19 -3.30
N LEU A 60 18.43 14.43 -3.11
CA LEU A 60 19.31 14.51 -1.93
C LEU A 60 19.81 15.94 -1.69
N ASP A 61 20.23 16.65 -2.74
CA ASP A 61 20.73 18.02 -2.62
C ASP A 61 19.67 19.01 -2.12
N GLU A 62 18.42 18.87 -2.58
CA GLU A 62 17.30 19.71 -2.12
C GLU A 62 16.94 19.40 -0.66
N LEU A 63 16.91 18.11 -0.28
CA LEU A 63 16.69 17.68 1.11
C LEU A 63 17.77 18.25 2.06
N ILE A 64 19.04 18.13 1.69
CA ILE A 64 20.16 18.65 2.49
C ILE A 64 20.09 20.17 2.61
N SER A 65 19.74 20.88 1.53
CA SER A 65 19.54 22.33 1.57
C SER A 65 18.42 22.74 2.54
N ASP A 66 17.29 22.03 2.53
CA ASP A 66 16.16 22.33 3.41
C ASP A 66 16.43 21.99 4.88
N LEU A 67 17.13 20.89 5.14
CA LEU A 67 17.57 20.52 6.49
C LEU A 67 18.48 21.59 7.09
N ASN A 68 19.44 22.08 6.31
CA ASN A 68 20.34 23.14 6.77
C ASN A 68 19.62 24.48 6.99
N ARG A 69 18.72 24.88 6.07
CA ARG A 69 17.87 26.07 6.27
C ARG A 69 17.03 25.98 7.54
N PHE A 70 16.51 24.79 7.84
CA PHE A 70 15.78 24.55 9.09
C PHE A 70 16.69 24.62 10.31
N ALA A 71 17.88 23.99 10.27
CA ALA A 71 18.83 24.00 11.37
C ALA A 71 19.30 25.43 11.74
N GLU A 72 19.40 26.32 10.75
CA GLU A 72 19.77 27.73 10.93
C GLU A 72 18.61 28.60 11.41
N SER A 73 17.41 28.44 10.84
CA SER A 73 16.28 29.37 11.06
C SER A 73 15.24 28.89 12.07
N GLY A 74 15.23 27.60 12.40
CA GLY A 74 14.16 26.94 13.18
C GLY A 74 12.81 26.92 12.46
N LYS A 75 12.73 27.36 11.20
CA LYS A 75 11.49 27.46 10.42
C LYS A 75 11.54 26.51 9.24
N LEU A 76 10.41 25.88 8.95
CA LEU A 76 10.26 25.05 7.76
C LEU A 76 10.34 25.95 6.51
N PRO A 77 11.14 25.59 5.48
CA PRO A 77 11.18 26.31 4.22
C PRO A 77 9.81 26.41 3.53
N GLU A 78 9.59 27.48 2.77
CA GLU A 78 8.45 27.57 1.86
C GLU A 78 8.70 26.75 0.59
N GLY A 79 7.64 26.21 -0.02
CA GLY A 79 7.77 25.43 -1.27
C GLY A 79 8.24 23.98 -1.11
N LEU A 80 8.19 23.42 0.11
CA LEU A 80 8.52 22.01 0.37
C LEU A 80 7.69 21.07 -0.52
N PRO A 81 8.27 19.93 -0.96
CA PRO A 81 7.51 18.91 -1.67
C PRO A 81 6.22 18.56 -0.92
N PRO A 82 5.09 18.33 -1.62
CA PRO A 82 3.87 17.89 -0.97
C PRO A 82 4.18 16.62 -0.17
N ALA A 83 3.76 16.57 1.10
CA ALA A 83 3.86 15.34 1.87
C ALA A 83 3.17 14.24 1.05
N ASN A 84 3.92 13.21 0.64
CA ASN A 84 3.57 12.11 -0.28
C ASN A 84 4.26 12.11 -1.67
N ALA A 85 5.50 12.60 -1.82
CA ALA A 85 6.31 12.40 -3.03
C ALA A 85 6.94 10.98 -3.15
N ALA A 86 6.19 9.94 -2.77
CA ALA A 86 6.42 8.56 -3.24
C ALA A 86 5.80 8.41 -4.65
N PRO A 87 6.21 7.43 -5.49
CA PRO A 87 5.62 7.23 -6.82
C PRO A 87 4.10 7.33 -6.80
N SER A 88 3.57 8.38 -7.39
CA SER A 88 2.17 8.47 -7.76
C SER A 88 1.96 7.63 -9.03
N LEU A 89 1.76 6.32 -8.85
CA LEU A 89 0.76 5.64 -9.68
C LEU A 89 -0.60 6.05 -9.10
N GLY A 90 -1.01 7.29 -9.42
CA GLY A 90 -2.33 7.86 -9.16
C GLY A 90 -3.10 7.36 -7.94
N ALA A 91 -2.61 7.61 -6.71
CA ALA A 91 -3.41 7.39 -5.50
C ALA A 91 -3.55 8.72 -4.75
N LYS A 92 -4.76 9.29 -4.76
CA LYS A 92 -5.16 10.35 -3.83
C LYS A 92 -4.92 9.84 -2.41
N GLY A 93 -4.34 10.68 -1.56
CA GLY A 93 -3.96 10.32 -0.19
C GLY A 93 -5.08 9.57 0.54
N VAL A 94 -4.73 8.48 1.21
CA VAL A 94 -5.64 7.58 1.92
C VAL A 94 -6.51 8.40 2.89
N PRO A 95 -7.81 8.60 2.61
CA PRO A 95 -8.70 9.27 3.55
C PRO A 95 -8.80 8.44 4.83
N ARG A 96 -8.78 9.04 6.02
CA ARG A 96 -8.96 8.33 7.30
C ARG A 96 -10.41 7.86 7.56
N GLY A 97 -11.13 7.42 6.52
CA GLY A 97 -12.48 6.84 6.59
C GLY A 97 -12.56 5.52 5.85
N MET A 98 -13.57 4.69 6.15
CA MET A 98 -13.87 3.46 5.40
C MET A 98 -13.98 3.76 3.90
N ALA A 99 -13.49 2.84 3.07
CA ALA A 99 -13.69 2.94 1.64
C ALA A 99 -15.18 2.76 1.31
N GLU A 100 -15.74 3.66 0.50
CA GLU A 100 -17.12 3.55 0.02
C GLU A 100 -17.11 3.15 -1.44
N GLN A 101 -17.86 2.09 -1.77
CA GLN A 101 -18.10 1.68 -3.15
C GLN A 101 -19.59 1.45 -3.34
N LYS A 102 -20.16 2.09 -4.36
CA LYS A 102 -21.57 1.91 -4.70
C LYS A 102 -21.75 0.59 -5.46
N GLY A 103 -22.84 -0.12 -5.18
CA GLY A 103 -23.22 -1.34 -5.90
C GLY A 103 -22.75 -2.65 -5.26
N ILE A 104 -22.04 -2.63 -4.13
CA ILE A 104 -21.69 -3.84 -3.36
C ILE A 104 -22.60 -3.92 -2.12
N LYS A 105 -23.41 -4.98 -2.01
CA LYS A 105 -24.33 -5.16 -0.87
C LYS A 105 -23.65 -5.70 0.38
N HIS A 106 -22.75 -6.66 0.22
CA HIS A 106 -22.05 -7.30 1.34
C HIS A 106 -20.57 -7.53 1.03
N VAL A 107 -19.71 -7.20 1.99
CA VAL A 107 -18.26 -7.47 1.95
C VAL A 107 -17.94 -8.53 3.00
N ILE A 108 -17.45 -9.69 2.55
CA ILE A 108 -17.07 -10.81 3.41
C ILE A 108 -15.56 -10.96 3.36
N ALA A 109 -14.88 -10.73 4.49
CA ALA A 109 -13.46 -10.96 4.61
C ALA A 109 -13.18 -12.43 4.94
N VAL A 110 -12.12 -13.00 4.37
CA VAL A 110 -11.64 -14.33 4.71
C VAL A 110 -10.23 -14.19 5.27
N MET A 111 -10.03 -14.62 6.51
CA MET A 111 -8.75 -14.48 7.21
C MET A 111 -8.25 -15.80 7.79
N SER A 112 -6.95 -15.83 8.09
CA SER A 112 -6.30 -16.98 8.73
C SER A 112 -5.15 -16.55 9.62
N GLY A 113 -5.03 -17.14 10.81
CA GLY A 113 -3.93 -16.84 11.71
C GLY A 113 -2.56 -17.35 11.25
N LYS A 114 -2.50 -18.25 10.27
CA LYS A 114 -1.26 -18.83 9.72
C LYS A 114 -1.36 -19.00 8.21
N GLY A 115 -0.23 -18.94 7.51
CA GLY A 115 -0.15 -19.30 6.09
C GLY A 115 -0.37 -20.81 5.87
N GLY A 116 -0.82 -21.18 4.67
CA GLY A 116 -0.93 -22.58 4.25
C GLY A 116 -2.15 -23.35 4.77
N VAL A 117 -3.07 -22.71 5.50
CA VAL A 117 -4.28 -23.37 6.04
C VAL A 117 -5.41 -23.56 5.02
N GLY A 118 -5.21 -23.12 3.77
CA GLY A 118 -6.22 -23.19 2.72
C GLY A 118 -7.20 -21.99 2.70
N LYS A 119 -6.85 -20.85 3.32
CA LYS A 119 -7.65 -19.62 3.32
C LYS A 119 -8.17 -19.23 1.93
N SER A 120 -7.28 -19.11 0.94
CA SER A 120 -7.64 -18.73 -0.42
C SER A 120 -8.55 -19.76 -1.10
N LEU A 121 -8.34 -21.05 -0.82
CA LEU A 121 -9.22 -22.12 -1.30
C LEU A 121 -10.64 -21.97 -0.73
N VAL A 122 -10.76 -21.68 0.57
CA VAL A 122 -12.05 -21.42 1.21
C VAL A 122 -12.72 -20.18 0.60
N ALA A 123 -11.98 -19.09 0.40
CA ALA A 123 -12.48 -17.88 -0.26
C ALA A 123 -13.00 -18.15 -1.68
N GLY A 124 -12.24 -18.90 -2.48
CA GLY A 124 -12.63 -19.29 -3.84
C GLY A 124 -13.87 -20.21 -3.86
N LEU A 125 -13.93 -21.21 -2.99
CA LEU A 125 -15.07 -22.12 -2.87
C LEU A 125 -16.33 -21.39 -2.40
N LEU A 126 -16.21 -20.46 -1.45
CA LEU A 126 -17.31 -19.61 -1.02
C LEU A 126 -17.86 -18.78 -2.18
N ALA A 127 -16.97 -18.15 -2.96
CA ALA A 127 -17.38 -17.36 -4.12
C ALA A 127 -18.11 -18.20 -5.18
N VAL A 128 -17.59 -19.40 -5.49
CA VAL A 128 -18.23 -20.34 -6.42
C VAL A 128 -19.57 -20.83 -5.89
N GLY A 129 -19.66 -21.13 -4.59
CA GLY A 129 -20.89 -21.58 -3.94
C GLY A 129 -21.99 -20.52 -4.02
N LEU A 130 -21.67 -19.27 -3.71
CA LEU A 130 -22.60 -18.15 -3.83
C LEU A 130 -23.01 -17.90 -5.28
N LYS A 131 -22.06 -17.95 -6.23
CA LYS A 131 -22.35 -17.79 -7.66
C LYS A 131 -23.31 -18.88 -8.17
N ARG A 132 -23.12 -20.13 -7.76
CA ARG A 132 -24.01 -21.26 -8.11
C ARG A 132 -25.42 -21.11 -7.55
N ARG A 133 -25.59 -20.34 -6.47
CA ARG A 133 -26.91 -19.99 -5.91
C ARG A 133 -27.57 -18.80 -6.61
N GLY A 134 -26.96 -18.25 -7.66
CA GLY A 134 -27.51 -17.16 -8.46
C GLY A 134 -27.09 -15.75 -8.01
N PHE A 135 -26.24 -15.63 -7.00
CA PHE A 135 -25.75 -14.32 -6.54
C PHE A 135 -24.70 -13.72 -7.50
N ARG A 136 -24.65 -12.39 -7.53
CA ARG A 136 -23.58 -11.64 -8.19
C ARG A 136 -22.41 -11.53 -7.22
N VAL A 137 -21.29 -12.15 -7.59
CA VAL A 137 -20.14 -12.33 -6.69
C VAL A 137 -18.88 -11.81 -7.37
N GLY A 138 -18.08 -11.04 -6.64
CA GLY A 138 -16.72 -10.67 -7.01
C GLY A 138 -15.71 -11.20 -5.99
N VAL A 139 -14.44 -11.29 -6.40
CA VAL A 139 -13.35 -11.69 -5.51
C VAL A 139 -12.21 -10.70 -5.60
N LEU A 140 -11.80 -10.20 -4.43
CA LEU A 140 -10.63 -9.35 -4.23
C LEU A 140 -9.58 -10.13 -3.44
N ASP A 141 -8.46 -10.43 -4.10
CA ASP A 141 -7.34 -11.17 -3.55
C ASP A 141 -6.22 -10.23 -3.11
N GLY A 142 -6.05 -10.12 -1.79
CA GLY A 142 -5.01 -9.33 -1.14
C GLY A 142 -3.80 -10.15 -0.71
N ASP A 143 -3.77 -11.47 -0.96
CA ASP A 143 -2.68 -12.36 -0.56
C ASP A 143 -1.62 -12.47 -1.66
N ILE A 144 -0.49 -11.77 -1.48
CA ILE A 144 0.63 -11.83 -2.43
C ILE A 144 1.53 -13.06 -2.19
N THR A 145 1.37 -13.76 -1.07
CA THR A 145 2.35 -14.76 -0.61
C THR A 145 1.99 -16.21 -0.96
N GLY A 146 0.81 -16.45 -1.51
CA GLY A 146 0.27 -17.80 -1.75
C GLY A 146 -0.09 -18.10 -3.21
N PRO A 147 -0.44 -19.36 -3.53
CA PRO A 147 -1.04 -19.71 -4.82
C PRO A 147 -2.31 -18.87 -5.04
N SER A 148 -2.24 -17.98 -6.03
CA SER A 148 -3.17 -16.86 -6.16
C SER A 148 -4.59 -17.31 -6.54
N ILE A 149 -5.59 -16.56 -6.08
CA ILE A 149 -6.99 -16.73 -6.53
C ILE A 149 -7.11 -16.73 -8.06
N PRO A 150 -6.48 -15.81 -8.81
CA PRO A 150 -6.46 -15.86 -10.27
C PRO A 150 -6.08 -17.23 -10.83
N ARG A 151 -5.03 -17.86 -10.27
CA ARG A 151 -4.58 -19.19 -10.71
C ARG A 151 -5.65 -20.26 -10.49
N MET A 152 -6.33 -20.26 -9.35
CA MET A 152 -7.42 -21.21 -9.06
C MET A 152 -8.61 -21.07 -10.03
N PHE A 153 -8.89 -19.84 -10.47
CA PHE A 153 -9.96 -19.56 -11.42
C PHE A 153 -9.53 -19.63 -12.90
N GLY A 154 -8.25 -19.92 -13.16
CA GLY A 154 -7.69 -19.96 -14.50
C GLY A 154 -7.61 -18.59 -15.18
N VAL A 155 -7.61 -17.50 -14.42
CA VAL A 155 -7.51 -16.12 -14.90
C VAL A 155 -6.04 -15.72 -14.99
N LYS A 156 -5.62 -15.25 -16.17
CA LYS A 156 -4.24 -14.81 -16.46
C LYS A 156 -4.18 -13.40 -17.02
N GLU A 157 -5.34 -12.86 -17.40
CA GLU A 157 -5.48 -11.57 -18.01
C GLU A 157 -5.23 -10.47 -16.97
N LYS A 158 -4.47 -9.44 -17.36
CA LYS A 158 -4.32 -8.24 -16.53
C LYS A 158 -5.62 -7.43 -16.54
N PRO A 159 -5.96 -6.71 -15.46
CA PRO A 159 -7.07 -5.76 -15.48
C PRO A 159 -6.82 -4.69 -16.55
N MET A 160 -7.89 -4.32 -17.27
CA MET A 160 -7.83 -3.25 -18.27
C MET A 160 -8.13 -1.91 -17.61
N SER A 161 -7.51 -0.83 -18.06
CA SER A 161 -7.86 0.53 -17.63
C SER A 161 -8.25 1.37 -18.85
N PRO A 162 -9.52 1.36 -19.25
CA PRO A 162 -9.97 2.06 -20.46
C PRO A 162 -9.87 3.58 -20.36
N ASP A 163 -9.94 4.13 -19.15
CA ASP A 163 -9.96 5.56 -18.86
C ASP A 163 -8.76 6.04 -18.02
N GLN A 164 -7.74 5.18 -17.83
CA GLN A 164 -6.57 5.39 -16.98
C GLN A 164 -6.89 5.73 -15.52
N LYS A 165 -8.15 5.58 -15.10
CA LYS A 165 -8.64 5.97 -13.78
C LYS A 165 -9.23 4.79 -13.04
N ASN A 166 -10.00 3.96 -13.72
CA ASN A 166 -10.67 2.81 -13.17
C ASN A 166 -10.10 1.52 -13.77
N LEU A 167 -10.28 0.42 -13.04
CA LEU A 167 -9.82 -0.91 -13.42
C LEU A 167 -11.02 -1.81 -13.74
N LEU A 168 -11.04 -2.36 -14.95
CA LEU A 168 -11.94 -3.44 -15.34
C LEU A 168 -11.29 -4.77 -14.96
N PRO A 169 -11.87 -5.52 -13.99
CA PRO A 169 -11.30 -6.77 -13.55
C PRO A 169 -11.53 -7.86 -14.62
N PRO A 170 -10.56 -8.76 -14.85
CA PRO A 170 -10.81 -9.95 -15.64
C PRO A 170 -11.87 -10.82 -14.97
N LYS A 171 -12.53 -11.66 -15.76
CA LYS A 171 -13.59 -12.56 -15.29
C LYS A 171 -13.13 -14.00 -15.44
N SER A 172 -13.42 -14.81 -14.43
CA SER A 172 -13.28 -16.27 -14.56
C SER A 172 -14.25 -16.81 -15.63
N ARG A 173 -14.06 -18.08 -16.02
CA ARG A 173 -14.98 -18.79 -16.91
C ARG A 173 -16.44 -18.79 -16.40
N GLY A 174 -16.63 -18.75 -15.08
CA GLY A 174 -17.95 -18.65 -14.44
C GLY A 174 -18.52 -17.23 -14.38
N GLY A 175 -17.83 -16.24 -14.96
CA GLY A 175 -18.24 -14.84 -14.97
C GLY A 175 -18.07 -14.12 -13.63
N ILE A 176 -17.21 -14.62 -12.74
CA ILE A 176 -16.86 -13.95 -11.48
C ILE A 176 -15.73 -12.95 -11.77
N PRO A 177 -15.92 -11.63 -11.59
CA PRO A 177 -14.83 -10.66 -11.65
C PRO A 177 -13.82 -10.92 -10.53
N ILE A 178 -12.55 -10.94 -10.89
CA ILE A 178 -11.45 -11.23 -9.97
C ILE A 178 -10.43 -10.11 -10.08
N MET A 179 -10.06 -9.54 -8.93
CA MET A 179 -8.94 -8.62 -8.82
C MET A 179 -7.92 -9.19 -7.84
N SER A 180 -6.64 -9.14 -8.20
CA SER A 180 -5.54 -9.61 -7.37
C SER A 180 -4.31 -8.75 -7.60
N MET A 181 -3.51 -8.57 -6.56
CA MET A 181 -2.20 -7.93 -6.67
C MET A 181 -1.29 -8.69 -7.65
N ASN A 182 -1.43 -10.02 -7.72
CA ASN A 182 -0.67 -10.88 -8.62
C ASN A 182 -0.97 -10.65 -10.12
N LEU A 183 -2.10 -10.00 -10.45
CA LEU A 183 -2.45 -9.69 -11.85
C LEU A 183 -1.77 -8.41 -12.37
N ILE A 184 -1.26 -7.57 -11.47
CA ILE A 184 -0.66 -6.27 -11.84
C ILE A 184 0.86 -6.34 -11.83
N LEU A 185 1.43 -7.28 -11.06
CA LEU A 185 2.88 -7.46 -11.01
C LEU A 185 3.43 -7.86 -12.40
N PRO A 186 4.58 -7.27 -12.83
CA PRO A 186 5.18 -7.57 -14.13
C PRO A 186 5.60 -9.03 -14.28
N SER A 187 6.06 -9.65 -13.20
CA SER A 187 6.46 -11.05 -13.11
C SER A 187 6.15 -11.61 -11.71
N GLU A 188 5.80 -12.90 -11.61
CA GLU A 188 5.68 -13.62 -10.33
C GLU A 188 7.05 -13.73 -9.60
N GLU A 189 8.16 -13.49 -10.32
CA GLU A 189 9.55 -13.60 -9.82
C GLU A 189 10.07 -12.30 -9.19
N GLU A 190 9.41 -11.16 -9.41
CA GLU A 190 9.76 -9.91 -8.74
C GLU A 190 9.27 -9.93 -7.29
N ALA A 191 10.16 -10.32 -6.38
CA ALA A 191 9.92 -10.34 -4.95
C ALA A 191 9.80 -8.89 -4.41
N VAL A 192 8.63 -8.29 -4.55
CA VAL A 192 8.29 -7.02 -3.90
C VAL A 192 8.04 -7.29 -2.41
N ILE A 193 8.80 -6.65 -1.53
CA ILE A 193 8.56 -6.73 -0.08
C ILE A 193 7.31 -5.89 0.24
N TRP A 194 6.17 -6.56 0.41
CA TRP A 194 4.93 -5.91 0.76
C TRP A 194 4.86 -5.60 2.26
N ARG A 195 4.85 -4.32 2.60
CA ARG A 195 4.63 -3.83 3.97
C ARG A 195 3.12 -3.61 4.20
N GLY A 196 2.65 -3.79 5.43
CA GLY A 196 1.22 -3.69 5.78
C GLY A 196 0.48 -2.46 5.22
N PRO A 197 1.03 -1.23 5.31
CA PRO A 197 0.41 -0.05 4.73
C PRO A 197 0.27 -0.10 3.21
N MET A 198 1.22 -0.71 2.49
CA MET A 198 1.16 -0.86 1.04
C MET A 198 0.06 -1.84 0.63
N VAL A 199 -0.04 -2.95 1.37
CA VAL A 199 -1.09 -3.96 1.15
C VAL A 199 -2.47 -3.35 1.42
N SER A 200 -2.65 -2.66 2.54
CA SER A 200 -3.90 -1.98 2.85
C SER A 200 -4.24 -0.90 1.82
N GLY A 201 -3.26 -0.10 1.39
CA GLY A 201 -3.45 0.89 0.34
C GLY A 201 -3.90 0.27 -0.99
N ALA A 202 -3.24 -0.80 -1.42
CA ALA A 202 -3.58 -1.50 -2.67
C ALA A 202 -4.97 -2.14 -2.61
N ILE A 203 -5.31 -2.83 -1.52
CA ILE A 203 -6.63 -3.44 -1.34
C ILE A 203 -7.73 -2.36 -1.32
N ARG A 204 -7.48 -1.24 -0.64
CA ARG A 204 -8.39 -0.10 -0.64
C ARG A 204 -8.59 0.46 -2.06
N GLN A 205 -7.50 0.64 -2.80
CA GLN A 205 -7.56 1.13 -4.17
C GLN A 205 -8.33 0.16 -5.06
N PHE A 206 -8.12 -1.15 -4.94
CA PHE A 206 -8.90 -2.13 -5.69
C PHE A 206 -10.37 -2.16 -5.27
N PHE A 207 -10.67 -1.88 -4.01
CA PHE A 207 -12.06 -1.74 -3.58
C PHE A 207 -12.74 -0.54 -4.25
N THR A 208 -12.07 0.62 -4.32
CA THR A 208 -12.65 1.88 -4.83
C THR A 208 -12.59 2.04 -6.34
N ASP A 209 -11.49 1.65 -6.98
CA ASP A 209 -11.17 2.03 -8.36
C ASP A 209 -11.50 0.91 -9.35
N VAL A 210 -11.79 -0.30 -8.86
CA VAL A 210 -12.28 -1.39 -9.71
C VAL A 210 -13.76 -1.20 -10.00
N LEU A 211 -14.12 -1.31 -11.28
CA LEU A 211 -15.49 -1.32 -11.75
C LEU A 211 -16.13 -2.69 -11.48
N TRP A 212 -16.45 -2.95 -10.22
CA TRP A 212 -17.10 -4.19 -9.77
C TRP A 212 -18.51 -4.37 -10.37
N GLY A 213 -19.17 -3.26 -10.70
CA GLY A 213 -20.59 -3.25 -11.05
C GLY A 213 -21.45 -3.60 -9.85
N GLU A 214 -22.60 -4.22 -10.09
CA GLU A 214 -23.52 -4.61 -9.03
C GLU A 214 -23.20 -6.01 -8.49
N LEU A 215 -22.80 -6.08 -7.22
CA LEU A 215 -22.49 -7.32 -6.50
C LEU A 215 -23.42 -7.49 -5.30
N ASP A 216 -23.89 -8.72 -5.11
CA ASP A 216 -24.51 -9.13 -3.85
C ASP A 216 -23.44 -9.43 -2.80
N TYR A 217 -22.30 -9.99 -3.22
CA TYR A 217 -21.17 -10.30 -2.34
C TYR A 217 -19.83 -9.94 -2.99
N LEU A 218 -18.96 -9.25 -2.25
CA LEU A 218 -17.54 -9.16 -2.52
C LEU A 218 -16.80 -10.02 -1.48
N ILE A 219 -16.09 -11.04 -1.94
CA ILE A 219 -15.24 -11.87 -1.08
C ILE A 219 -13.83 -11.29 -1.09
N VAL A 220 -13.27 -10.99 0.09
CA VAL A 220 -11.94 -10.40 0.24
C VAL A 220 -11.02 -11.41 0.90
N ASP A 221 -10.07 -11.95 0.14
CA ASP A 221 -9.04 -12.85 0.66
C ASP A 221 -7.90 -12.03 1.28
N LEU A 222 -7.81 -12.00 2.61
CA LEU A 222 -6.83 -11.18 3.32
C LEU A 222 -5.45 -11.86 3.35
N PRO A 223 -4.35 -11.10 3.51
CA PRO A 223 -3.04 -11.69 3.77
C PRO A 223 -3.05 -12.61 5.01
N PRO A 224 -2.16 -13.62 5.09
CA PRO A 224 -2.09 -14.50 6.24
C PRO A 224 -1.53 -13.78 7.49
N GLY A 225 -1.90 -14.30 8.66
CA GLY A 225 -1.41 -13.83 9.96
C GLY A 225 -2.44 -13.01 10.73
N THR A 226 -2.10 -12.68 11.97
CA THR A 226 -2.87 -11.77 12.85
C THR A 226 -2.11 -10.48 13.13
N SER A 227 -1.12 -10.15 12.30
CA SER A 227 -0.32 -8.93 12.42
C SER A 227 -1.10 -7.69 11.95
N ASP A 228 -0.46 -6.53 11.93
CA ASP A 228 -1.10 -5.27 11.58
C ASP A 228 -1.73 -5.27 10.18
N ALA A 229 -1.22 -6.04 9.21
CA ALA A 229 -1.68 -5.94 7.81
C ALA A 229 -3.15 -6.39 7.61
N PRO A 230 -3.59 -7.59 7.99
CA PRO A 230 -5.01 -7.98 7.89
C PRO A 230 -5.94 -7.09 8.72
N LEU A 231 -5.50 -6.67 9.92
CA LEU A 231 -6.29 -5.77 10.78
C LEU A 231 -6.48 -4.39 10.15
N THR A 232 -5.41 -3.82 9.58
CA THR A 232 -5.47 -2.53 8.89
C THR A 232 -6.40 -2.61 7.67
N VAL A 233 -6.42 -3.74 6.95
CA VAL A 233 -7.35 -3.96 5.83
C VAL A 233 -8.79 -4.04 6.31
N MET A 234 -9.07 -4.78 7.38
CA MET A 234 -10.42 -4.85 7.96
C MET A 234 -10.92 -3.47 8.41
N GLN A 235 -10.03 -2.61 8.91
CA GLN A 235 -10.38 -1.23 9.27
C GLN A 235 -10.59 -0.32 8.04
N ALA A 236 -10.00 -0.67 6.90
CA ALA A 236 -10.09 0.12 5.67
C ALA A 236 -11.34 -0.19 4.84
N LEU A 237 -11.95 -1.37 5.02
CA LEU A 237 -13.10 -1.85 4.26
C LEU A 237 -14.37 -1.90 5.13
N PRO A 238 -15.56 -1.68 4.55
CA PRO A 238 -16.83 -1.84 5.25
C PRO A 238 -17.21 -3.33 5.33
N VAL A 239 -16.50 -4.10 6.16
CA VAL A 239 -16.69 -5.55 6.30
C VAL A 239 -17.99 -5.88 7.04
N ASP A 240 -18.84 -6.69 6.42
CA ASP A 240 -20.12 -7.17 7.00
C ASP A 240 -19.99 -8.53 7.70
N GLY A 241 -18.96 -9.31 7.36
CA GLY A 241 -18.70 -10.64 7.94
C GLY A 241 -17.27 -11.13 7.75
N VAL A 242 -16.84 -12.05 8.62
CA VAL A 242 -15.52 -12.71 8.64
C VAL A 242 -15.68 -14.23 8.72
#